data_AF-A0A843GKH2-F1
#
_entry.id   AF-A0A843GKH2-F1
#
_cell.length_a   1.000
_cell.length_b   1.000
_cell.length_c   1.000
_cell.angle_alpha   90.00
_cell.angle_beta   90.00
_cell.angle_gamma   90.00
#
_symmetry.space_group_name_H-M   'P 1'
#
loop_
_entity.id
_entity.type
_entity.pdbx_description
1 polymer ?
#
loop_
_entity_poly.entity_id
_entity_poly.type
_entity_poly.pdbx_seq_one_letter_code
_entity_poly.pdbx_strand_id
1 'polypeptide(L)'
;MKKHDENKDLKLFSKVGKVETGTKTLKLSTSATVGIRMWGRIDYLTHYCGYVLIFNNFAGVGINTPAPSDYYTYKKTKKDYQDTYKTKRNNKRSQL
;
A
#
# COMPACT_ATOMS: atom_id res chain seq x y z
N MET A 1 21.31 0.33 12.55
CA MET A 1 20.84 1.25 11.48
C MET A 1 19.95 0.46 10.53
N LYS A 2 18.66 0.75 10.43
CA LYS A 2 17.80 0.08 9.44
C LYS A 2 18.34 0.45 8.05
N LYS A 3 18.66 -0.54 7.22
CA LYS A 3 19.05 -0.30 5.84
C LYS A 3 17.81 0.22 5.10
N HIS A 4 17.77 1.52 4.88
CA HIS A 4 16.80 2.13 3.99
C HIS A 4 17.14 1.73 2.56
N ASP A 5 16.10 1.41 1.79
CA ASP A 5 16.19 1.00 0.40
C ASP A 5 15.27 1.93 -0.37
N GLU A 6 15.87 2.80 -1.17
CA GLU A 6 15.19 3.88 -1.87
C GLU A 6 13.99 3.36 -2.68
N ASN A 7 14.17 2.29 -3.44
CA ASN A 7 13.10 1.72 -4.26
C ASN A 7 11.93 1.20 -3.42
N LYS A 8 12.22 0.60 -2.26
CA LYS A 8 11.18 0.12 -1.35
C LYS A 8 10.42 1.28 -0.71
N ASP A 9 11.15 2.31 -0.29
CA ASP A 9 10.55 3.48 0.37
C ASP A 9 9.73 4.31 -0.62
N LEU A 10 10.17 4.48 -1.87
CA LEU A 10 9.40 5.11 -2.95
C LEU A 10 8.13 4.33 -3.29
N LYS A 11 8.21 3.00 -3.39
CA LYS A 11 7.04 2.14 -3.64
C LYS A 11 6.00 2.26 -2.51
N LEU A 12 6.46 2.43 -1.27
CA LEU A 12 5.57 2.61 -0.12
C LEU A 12 4.99 4.02 -0.07
N PHE A 13 5.78 5.04 -0.40
CA PHE A 13 5.28 6.42 -0.52
C PHE A 13 4.26 6.55 -1.65
N SER A 14 4.43 5.85 -2.77
CA SER A 14 3.48 5.83 -3.89
C SER A 14 2.07 5.36 -3.52
N LYS A 15 1.88 4.74 -2.35
CA LYS A 15 0.55 4.39 -1.82
C LYS A 15 -0.17 5.55 -1.15
N VAL A 16 0.58 6.58 -0.76
CA VAL A 16 0.09 7.73 0.01
C VAL A 16 0.12 9.00 -0.84
N GLY A 17 1.04 9.09 -1.78
CA GLY A 17 1.20 10.22 -2.68
C GLY A 17 1.68 9.82 -4.07
N LYS A 18 2.05 10.80 -4.87
CA LYS A 18 2.61 10.62 -6.21
C LYS A 18 4.11 10.83 -6.18
N VAL A 19 4.85 9.93 -6.83
CA VAL A 19 6.31 10.01 -6.98
C VAL A 19 6.62 10.41 -8.42
N GLU A 20 7.43 11.44 -8.61
CA GLU A 20 8.00 11.78 -9.91
C GLU A 20 9.51 11.56 -9.85
N THR A 21 9.95 10.41 -10.35
CA THR A 21 11.35 9.97 -10.27
C THR A 21 12.28 10.82 -11.11
N GLY A 22 11.80 11.34 -12.26
CA GLY A 22 12.59 12.17 -13.16
C GLY A 22 12.98 13.52 -12.56
N THR A 23 12.07 14.15 -11.81
CA THR A 23 12.29 15.43 -11.12
C THR A 23 12.67 15.26 -9.65
N LYS A 24 12.75 14.02 -9.16
CA LYS A 24 12.90 13.67 -7.74
C LYS A 24 11.93 14.43 -6.83
N THR A 25 10.66 14.50 -7.21
CA THR A 25 9.62 15.13 -6.38
C THR A 25 8.66 14.12 -5.78
N LEU A 26 8.35 14.32 -4.50
CA LEU A 26 7.35 13.59 -3.73
C LEU A 26 6.16 14.52 -3.54
N LYS A 27 5.02 14.18 -4.15
CA LYS A 27 3.80 14.97 -4.05
C LYS A 27 2.84 14.30 -3.08
N LEU A 28 2.45 15.02 -2.04
CA LEU A 28 1.56 14.55 -0.99
C LEU A 28 0.32 15.43 -0.93
N SER A 29 -0.86 14.84 -0.72
CA SER A 29 -2.07 15.64 -0.49
C SER A 29 -1.97 16.36 0.85
N THR A 30 -2.38 17.62 0.90
CA THR A 30 -2.41 18.42 2.13
C THR A 30 -3.36 17.84 3.18
N SER A 31 -4.36 17.06 2.75
CA SER A 31 -5.28 16.33 3.61
C SER A 31 -4.81 14.92 3.99
N ALA A 32 -3.66 14.46 3.48
CA ALA A 32 -3.17 13.11 3.74
C ALA A 32 -2.59 12.99 5.15
N THR A 33 -3.17 12.09 5.95
CA THR A 33 -2.63 11.73 7.25
C THR A 33 -1.48 10.74 7.09
N VAL A 34 -0.26 11.20 7.35
CA VAL A 34 0.97 10.38 7.26
C VAL A 34 1.41 9.93 8.64
N GLY A 35 1.50 8.60 8.84
CA GLY A 35 1.99 8.04 10.10
C GLY A 35 3.51 8.24 10.30
N ILE A 36 3.96 8.23 11.55
CA ILE A 36 5.36 8.48 11.94
C ILE A 36 6.39 7.61 11.20
N ARG A 37 6.04 6.36 10.88
CA ARG A 37 6.91 5.45 10.11
C ARG A 37 7.10 5.90 8.67
N MET A 38 6.08 6.51 8.07
CA MET A 38 6.24 7.08 6.73
C MET A 38 7.00 8.40 6.78
N TRP A 39 6.81 9.21 7.81
CA TRP A 39 7.64 10.40 8.01
C TRP A 39 9.13 10.07 8.07
N GLY A 40 9.54 9.05 8.81
CA GLY A 40 10.95 8.63 8.84
C GLY A 40 11.50 8.15 7.48
N ARG A 41 10.64 7.69 6.57
CA ARG A 41 11.04 7.34 5.20
C ARG A 41 11.10 8.54 4.28
N ILE A 42 10.13 9.45 4.41
CA ILE A 42 10.14 10.73 3.69
C ILE A 42 11.41 11.48 4.07
N ASP A 43 11.72 11.54 5.36
CA ASP A 43 12.93 12.12 5.90
C ASP A 43 14.20 11.52 5.26
N TYR A 44 14.27 10.19 5.17
CA TYR A 44 15.35 9.52 4.47
C TYR A 44 15.45 9.94 2.99
N LEU A 45 14.32 9.94 2.28
CA LEU A 45 14.26 10.29 0.87
C LEU A 45 14.65 11.75 0.61
N THR A 46 14.23 12.67 1.47
CA THR A 46 14.50 14.11 1.31
C THR A 46 15.94 14.44 1.69
N HIS A 47 16.45 13.90 2.80
CA HIS A 47 17.78 14.25 3.30
C HIS A 47 18.92 13.50 2.62
N TYR A 48 18.71 12.24 2.20
CA TYR A 48 19.79 11.39 1.69
C TYR A 48 19.67 11.04 0.21
N CYS A 49 18.46 10.92 -0.34
CA CYS A 49 18.25 10.62 -1.77
C CYS A 49 18.04 11.88 -2.64
N GLY A 50 17.90 13.05 -2.01
CA GLY A 50 17.74 14.34 -2.68
C GLY A 50 16.35 14.56 -3.27
N TYR A 51 15.32 13.98 -2.66
CA TYR A 51 13.94 14.24 -3.06
C TYR A 51 13.39 15.54 -2.46
N VAL A 52 12.50 16.20 -3.18
CA VAL A 52 11.77 17.38 -2.69
C VAL A 52 10.32 17.01 -2.38
N LEU A 53 9.88 17.26 -1.16
CA LEU A 53 8.50 17.07 -0.74
C LEU A 53 7.67 18.32 -1.08
N ILE A 54 6.59 18.13 -1.83
CA ILE A 54 5.65 19.18 -2.21
C ILE A 54 4.24 18.76 -1.77
N PHE A 55 3.57 19.65 -1.03
CA PHE A 55 2.16 19.47 -0.71
C PHE A 55 1.31 20.06 -1.82
N ASN A 56 0.39 19.26 -2.35
CA ASN A 56 -0.50 19.72 -3.40
C ASN A 56 -1.87 19.05 -3.26
N ASN A 57 -2.95 19.84 -3.26
CA ASN A 57 -4.32 19.32 -3.10
C ASN A 57 -4.74 18.39 -4.25
N PHE A 58 -4.08 18.47 -5.40
CA PHE A 58 -4.27 17.60 -6.56
C PHE A 58 -3.30 16.42 -6.63
N ALA A 59 -2.45 16.21 -5.62
CA ALA A 59 -1.64 15.02 -5.49
C ALA A 59 -2.54 13.85 -5.07
N GLY A 60 -3.43 13.44 -5.98
CA GLY A 60 -4.22 12.23 -5.82
C GLY A 60 -3.28 11.07 -5.52
N VAL A 61 -3.64 10.28 -4.52
CA VAL A 61 -3.06 8.96 -4.29
C VAL A 61 -3.03 8.29 -5.65
N GLY A 62 -1.85 7.85 -6.10
CA GLY A 62 -1.78 7.00 -7.27
C GLY A 62 -2.69 5.82 -6.96
N ILE A 63 -3.88 5.80 -7.56
CA ILE A 63 -4.77 4.65 -7.52
C ILE A 63 -3.98 3.60 -8.29
N ASN A 64 -3.11 2.90 -7.59
CA ASN A 64 -2.71 1.56 -7.95
C ASN A 64 -4.00 0.78 -7.78
N THR A 65 -4.89 0.83 -8.77
CA THR A 65 -5.79 -0.29 -9.02
C THR A 65 -4.81 -1.44 -9.15
N PRO A 66 -4.77 -2.39 -8.18
CA PRO A 66 -3.97 -3.56 -8.42
C PRO A 66 -4.59 -4.19 -9.65
N ALA A 67 -3.85 -4.19 -10.78
CA ALA A 67 -4.12 -5.17 -11.82
C ALA A 67 -4.21 -6.50 -11.07
N PRO A 68 -5.32 -7.25 -11.21
CA PRO A 68 -5.61 -8.36 -10.33
C PRO A 68 -4.45 -9.35 -10.40
N SER A 69 -3.54 -9.31 -9.43
CA SER A 69 -2.43 -10.23 -9.40
C SER A 69 -2.98 -11.54 -8.86
N ASP A 70 -2.78 -12.61 -9.62
CA ASP A 70 -3.31 -13.96 -9.41
C ASP A 70 -3.13 -14.48 -7.96
N TYR A 71 -2.11 -13.99 -7.27
CA TYR A 71 -1.80 -14.31 -5.88
C TYR A 71 -2.85 -13.83 -4.85
N TYR A 72 -3.39 -12.62 -5.01
CA TYR A 72 -4.38 -12.07 -4.06
C TYR A 72 -5.77 -12.65 -4.32
N THR A 73 -6.13 -12.89 -5.59
CA THR A 73 -7.33 -13.64 -5.98
C THR A 73 -7.27 -15.07 -5.44
N TYR A 74 -6.14 -15.78 -5.55
CA TYR A 74 -5.94 -17.11 -4.97
C TYR A 74 -6.18 -17.17 -3.45
N LYS A 75 -5.66 -16.18 -2.69
CA LYS A 75 -5.87 -16.16 -1.23
C LYS A 75 -7.33 -15.90 -0.86
N LYS A 76 -8.03 -15.06 -1.63
CA LYS A 76 -9.45 -14.79 -1.41
C LYS A 76 -10.30 -16.02 -1.74
N THR A 77 -10.09 -16.65 -2.89
CA THR A 77 -10.81 -17.86 -3.30
C THR A 77 -10.58 -19.04 -2.35
N LYS A 78 -9.36 -19.23 -1.84
CA LYS A 78 -9.06 -20.28 -0.85
C LYS A 78 -9.80 -20.06 0.48
N LYS A 79 -9.94 -18.81 0.92
CA LYS A 79 -10.70 -18.45 2.12
C LYS A 79 -12.19 -18.67 1.93
N ASP A 80 -12.73 -18.21 0.80
CA ASP A 80 -14.15 -18.38 0.45
C ASP A 80 -14.53 -19.87 0.30
N TYR A 81 -13.62 -20.71 -0.23
CA TYR A 81 -13.79 -22.17 -0.30
C TYR A 81 -13.80 -22.82 1.10
N GLN A 82 -12.97 -22.37 2.03
CA GLN A 82 -12.97 -22.89 3.40
C GLN A 82 -14.26 -22.55 4.15
N ASP A 83 -14.78 -21.34 3.97
CA ASP A 83 -15.99 -20.90 4.67
C ASP A 83 -17.24 -21.64 4.14
N THR A 84 -17.34 -21.87 2.83
CA THR A 84 -18.44 -22.67 2.24
C THR A 84 -18.42 -24.14 2.68
N TYR A 85 -17.25 -24.77 2.84
CA TYR A 85 -17.14 -26.13 3.36
C TYR A 85 -17.57 -26.25 4.83
N LYS A 86 -17.26 -25.24 5.65
CA LYS A 86 -17.66 -25.21 7.06
C LYS A 86 -19.18 -25.04 7.22
N THR A 87 -19.81 -24.18 6.42
CA THR A 87 -21.26 -23.97 6.46
C THR A 87 -22.03 -25.24 6.04
N LYS A 88 -21.56 -25.96 5.00
CA LYS A 88 -22.17 -27.25 4.61
C LYS A 88 -22.03 -28.33 5.68
N ARG A 89 -20.91 -28.36 6.41
CA ARG A 89 -20.67 -29.31 7.51
C ARG A 89 -21.55 -29.04 8.73
N ASN A 90 -21.84 -27.76 9.03
CA ASN A 90 -22.70 -27.38 10.15
C ASN A 90 -24.19 -27.67 9.87
N ASN A 91 -24.68 -27.42 8.66
CA ASN A 91 -26.07 -27.75 8.30
C ASN A 91 -26.36 -29.25 8.30
N LYS A 92 -25.37 -30.11 8.03
CA LYS A 92 -25.53 -31.57 8.10
C LYS A 92 -25.59 -32.11 9.53
N ARG A 93 -25.10 -31.35 10.52
CA ARG A 93 -25.07 -31.74 11.94
C ARG A 93 -26.32 -31.31 12.71
N SER A 94 -27.12 -30.37 12.22
CA SER A 94 -28.35 -29.92 12.89
C SER A 94 -29.61 -30.69 12.48
N GLN A 95 -29.48 -31.72 11.64
CA GLN A 95 -30.57 -32.59 11.18
C GLN A 95 -30.48 -34.03 11.73
N LEU A 96 -29.66 -34.23 12.76
CA LEU A 96 -29.61 -35.43 13.62
C LEU A 96 -29.91 -34.98 15.04
#